data_AF-A0A7S3HQV4-F1
#
_entry.id   AF-A0A7S3HQV4-F1
#
_cell.length_a   1.000
_cell.length_b   1.000
_cell.length_c   1.000
_cell.angle_alpha   90.00
_cell.angle_beta   90.00
_cell.angle_gamma   90.00
#
_symmetry.space_group_name_H-M   'P 1'
#
loop_
_entity.id
_entity.type
_entity.pdbx_description
1 polymer ?
#
loop_
_entity_poly.entity_id
_entity_poly.type
_entity_poly.pdbx_seq_one_letter_code
_entity_poly.pdbx_strand_id
1 'polypeptide(L)'
;SDPHTVFEDHSFEHDESGDARWVINRKVKIKTIYVFADIVTNDELCMELMLSLSGPSLESVTLSTYPCNDYATDSEQDITICAELFIMVINSSCPNLTAFYIDSKEQDSSIREELLVKMLTRCKKLKIFVLQNCNCG
;
A
#
# COMPACT_ATOMS: atom_id res chain seq x y z
N SER A 1 -22.95 -28.11 20.35
CA SER A 1 -22.67 -27.23 19.21
C SER A 1 -21.32 -26.61 19.48
N ASP A 2 -20.34 -26.86 18.62
CA ASP A 2 -18.97 -26.36 18.81
C ASP A 2 -18.95 -24.82 18.91
N PRO A 3 -18.14 -24.24 19.82
CA PRO A 3 -17.89 -22.81 19.78
C PRO A 3 -17.05 -22.55 18.53
N HIS A 4 -17.71 -22.11 17.45
CA HIS A 4 -17.01 -21.60 16.29
C HIS A 4 -16.05 -20.51 16.76
N THR A 5 -14.76 -20.81 16.66
CA THR A 5 -13.71 -19.83 16.92
C THR A 5 -13.85 -18.79 15.82
N VAL A 6 -14.42 -17.63 16.14
CA VAL A 6 -14.49 -16.51 15.20
C VAL A 6 -13.07 -15.99 15.08
N PHE A 7 -12.39 -16.34 13.99
CA PHE A 7 -11.14 -15.70 13.62
C PHE A 7 -11.50 -14.28 13.15
N GLU A 8 -10.97 -13.27 13.84
CA GLU A 8 -11.06 -11.90 13.34
C GLU A 8 -10.02 -11.77 12.22
N ASP A 9 -10.46 -11.72 10.96
CA ASP A 9 -9.61 -11.58 9.78
C ASP A 9 -10.10 -10.47 8.84
N HIS A 10 -9.23 -10.09 7.90
CA HIS A 10 -9.64 -9.33 6.73
C HIS A 10 -10.00 -10.35 5.65
N SER A 11 -11.18 -10.22 5.04
CA SER A 11 -11.67 -11.17 4.03
C SER A 11 -11.86 -10.51 2.67
N PHE A 12 -11.74 -11.32 1.62
CA PHE A 12 -12.22 -10.97 0.29
C PHE A 12 -13.56 -11.65 0.08
N GLU A 13 -14.59 -10.87 -0.25
CA GLU A 13 -15.95 -11.35 -0.45
C GLU A 13 -16.45 -10.91 -1.82
N HIS A 14 -17.38 -11.66 -2.40
CA HIS A 14 -18.14 -11.18 -3.55
C HIS A 14 -19.46 -10.61 -3.04
N ASP A 15 -19.88 -9.46 -3.54
CA ASP A 15 -21.21 -8.92 -3.24
C ASP A 15 -22.31 -9.66 -4.04
N GLU A 16 -23.56 -9.24 -3.86
CA GLU A 16 -24.71 -9.84 -4.54
C GLU A 16 -24.68 -9.66 -6.07
N SER A 17 -23.92 -8.68 -6.58
CA SER A 17 -23.64 -8.48 -8.02
C SER A 17 -22.55 -9.41 -8.55
N GLY A 18 -21.80 -10.08 -7.67
CA GLY A 18 -20.64 -10.88 -8.04
C GLY A 18 -19.34 -10.07 -8.13
N ASP A 19 -19.35 -8.81 -7.69
CA ASP A 19 -18.15 -7.97 -7.66
C ASP A 19 -17.34 -8.28 -6.39
N ALA A 20 -16.03 -8.42 -6.57
CA ALA A 20 -15.12 -8.66 -5.44
C ALA A 20 -14.93 -7.37 -4.63
N ARG A 21 -15.17 -7.47 -3.32
CA ARG A 21 -14.91 -6.41 -2.34
C ARG A 21 -13.99 -6.89 -1.24
N TRP A 22 -13.19 -5.98 -0.72
CA TRP A 22 -12.40 -6.23 0.48
C TRP A 22 -13.22 -5.85 1.71
N VAL A 23 -13.41 -6.80 2.64
CA VAL A 23 -14.00 -6.54 3.94
C VAL A 23 -12.91 -6.36 4.98
N ILE A 24 -12.76 -5.12 5.46
CA ILE A 24 -11.74 -4.76 6.46
C ILE A 24 -12.30 -4.88 7.87
N ASN A 25 -11.73 -5.81 8.65
CA ASN A 25 -11.96 -5.88 10.08
C ASN A 25 -11.03 -4.92 10.84
N ARG A 26 -11.55 -3.77 11.27
CA ARG A 26 -10.78 -2.73 11.97
C ARG A 26 -10.23 -3.12 13.35
N LYS A 27 -10.66 -4.25 13.91
CA LYS A 27 -10.08 -4.78 15.16
C LYS A 27 -8.75 -5.50 14.91
N VAL A 28 -8.57 -6.04 13.71
CA VAL A 28 -7.33 -6.68 13.28
C VAL A 28 -6.32 -5.58 12.98
N LYS A 29 -5.19 -5.64 13.69
CA LYS A 29 -4.10 -4.68 13.52
C LYS A 29 -3.13 -5.22 12.48
N ILE A 30 -3.04 -4.52 11.35
CA ILE A 30 -2.02 -4.79 10.35
C ILE A 30 -0.74 -4.06 10.73
N LYS A 31 0.36 -4.81 10.85
CA LYS A 31 1.69 -4.25 11.08
C LYS A 31 2.51 -4.10 9.80
N THR A 32 2.28 -4.98 8.84
CA THR A 32 3.04 -5.02 7.59
C THR A 32 2.09 -5.20 6.42
N ILE A 33 2.30 -4.40 5.37
CA ILE A 33 1.61 -4.55 4.10
C ILE A 33 2.66 -4.75 3.01
N TYR A 34 2.40 -5.70 2.11
CA TYR A 34 3.11 -5.85 0.86
C TYR A 34 2.09 -5.68 -0.28
N VAL A 35 2.29 -4.68 -1.14
CA VAL A 35 1.40 -4.38 -2.26
C VAL A 35 2.13 -4.58 -3.59
N PHE A 36 1.50 -5.31 -4.49
CA PHE A 36 1.92 -5.45 -5.89
C PHE A 36 1.07 -4.52 -6.77
N ALA A 37 1.70 -3.72 -7.63
CA ALA A 37 1.05 -2.61 -8.31
C ALA A 37 0.05 -3.01 -9.40
N ASP A 38 0.06 -4.27 -9.88
CA ASP A 38 -1.00 -4.79 -10.77
C ASP A 38 -2.41 -4.68 -10.14
N ILE A 39 -2.50 -4.53 -8.80
CA ILE A 39 -3.75 -4.37 -8.03
C ILE A 39 -4.26 -2.92 -8.05
N VAL A 40 -3.44 -1.95 -8.44
CA VAL A 40 -3.57 -0.53 -8.03
C VAL A 40 -3.94 0.38 -9.20
N THR A 41 -4.44 -0.17 -10.30
CA THR A 41 -4.77 0.57 -11.53
C THR A 41 -6.08 1.39 -11.45
N ASN A 42 -6.82 1.23 -10.35
CA ASN A 42 -8.00 2.03 -10.05
C ASN A 42 -7.71 2.91 -8.81
N ASP A 43 -7.61 4.22 -9.05
CA ASP A 43 -7.31 5.23 -8.03
C ASP A 43 -8.24 5.15 -6.80
N GLU A 44 -9.52 4.80 -7.00
CA GLU A 44 -10.51 4.70 -5.93
C GLU A 44 -10.30 3.44 -5.08
N LEU A 45 -10.10 2.29 -5.71
CA LEU A 45 -9.80 1.03 -5.03
C LEU A 45 -8.46 1.11 -4.29
N CYS A 46 -7.45 1.71 -4.92
CA CYS A 46 -6.16 2.00 -4.30
C CYS A 46 -6.36 2.82 -3.03
N MET A 47 -7.06 3.96 -3.13
CA MET A 47 -7.29 4.84 -1.99
C MET A 47 -8.08 4.18 -0.88
N GLU A 48 -9.12 3.41 -1.21
CA GLU A 48 -9.94 2.71 -0.22
C GLU A 48 -9.13 1.65 0.55
N LEU A 49 -8.41 0.80 -0.18
CA LEU A 49 -7.50 -0.20 0.38
C LEU A 49 -6.46 0.48 1.27
N MET A 50 -5.88 1.56 0.77
CA MET A 50 -4.86 2.32 1.49
C MET A 50 -5.36 2.92 2.78
N LEU A 51 -6.48 3.62 2.74
CA LEU A 51 -7.09 4.18 3.95
C LEU A 51 -7.44 3.08 4.95
N SER A 52 -7.90 1.94 4.47
CA SER A 52 -8.42 0.86 5.32
C SER A 52 -7.33 0.03 5.99
N LEU A 53 -6.17 -0.14 5.35
CA LEU A 53 -5.04 -0.87 5.92
C LEU A 53 -4.05 0.07 6.65
N SER A 54 -4.14 1.38 6.41
CA SER A 54 -3.33 2.38 7.10
C SER A 54 -3.81 2.67 8.52
N GLY A 55 -2.88 3.04 9.40
CA GLY A 55 -3.21 3.41 10.77
C GLY A 55 -2.00 3.36 11.71
N PRO A 56 -2.22 3.71 13.00
CA PRO A 56 -1.15 3.76 13.99
C PRO A 56 -0.54 2.39 14.30
N SER A 57 -1.16 1.29 13.89
CA SER A 57 -0.59 -0.05 14.07
C SER A 57 0.37 -0.44 12.95
N LEU A 58 0.36 0.27 11.82
CA LEU A 58 1.20 -0.04 10.68
C LEU A 58 2.64 0.37 10.95
N GLU A 59 3.56 -0.58 10.80
CA GLU A 59 4.98 -0.47 11.12
C GLU A 59 5.87 -0.64 9.87
N SER A 60 5.39 -1.34 8.85
CA SER A 60 6.16 -1.61 7.62
C SER A 60 5.28 -1.61 6.38
N VAL A 61 5.80 -1.03 5.30
CA VAL A 61 5.15 -1.02 3.98
C VAL A 61 6.17 -1.35 2.91
N THR A 62 5.75 -2.24 2.00
CA THR A 62 6.46 -2.52 0.76
C THR A 62 5.51 -2.36 -0.42
N LEU A 63 5.92 -1.58 -1.41
CA LEU A 63 5.26 -1.42 -2.68
C LEU A 63 6.19 -1.91 -3.80
N SER A 64 5.72 -2.83 -4.64
CA SER A 64 6.46 -3.37 -5.78
C SER A 64 5.61 -3.32 -7.04
N THR A 65 6.17 -2.90 -8.15
CA THR A 65 5.51 -2.95 -9.48
C THR A 65 5.98 -4.08 -10.35
N TYR A 66 6.83 -4.96 -9.83
CA TYR A 66 7.11 -6.19 -10.53
C TYR A 66 5.80 -6.98 -10.59
N PRO A 67 5.39 -7.40 -11.80
CA PRO A 67 4.17 -8.15 -11.94
C PRO A 67 4.29 -9.43 -11.14
N CYS A 68 3.26 -9.74 -10.36
CA CYS A 68 3.25 -10.96 -9.55
C CYS A 68 3.09 -12.21 -10.46
N ASN A 69 2.69 -12.02 -11.72
CA ASN A 69 2.28 -13.06 -12.67
C ASN A 69 2.74 -12.69 -14.11
N ASP A 70 3.07 -13.67 -14.95
CA ASP A 70 3.47 -13.48 -16.38
C ASP A 70 2.37 -12.88 -17.30
N TYR A 71 1.22 -12.48 -16.75
CA TYR A 71 0.07 -11.96 -17.50
C TYR A 71 -0.05 -10.43 -17.46
N ALA A 72 0.93 -9.72 -16.89
CA ALA A 72 0.93 -8.27 -16.95
C ALA A 72 1.12 -7.81 -18.41
N THR A 73 0.04 -7.28 -18.98
CA THR A 73 0.09 -6.52 -20.23
C THR A 73 1.04 -5.35 -20.02
N ASP A 74 1.91 -5.07 -21.00
CA ASP A 74 2.80 -3.90 -21.05
C ASP A 74 2.00 -2.59 -21.20
N SER A 75 1.04 -2.33 -20.31
CA SER A 75 0.56 -0.99 -20.10
C SER A 75 1.66 -0.25 -19.36
N GLU A 76 2.30 0.70 -20.04
CA GLU A 76 3.10 1.78 -19.43
C GLU A 76 2.24 2.45 -18.36
N GLN A 77 2.30 1.95 -17.12
CA GLN A 77 1.50 2.46 -16.03
C GLN A 77 2.44 3.11 -15.04
N ASP A 78 2.40 4.44 -15.08
CA ASP A 78 3.19 5.29 -14.22
C ASP A 78 2.85 5.04 -12.73
N ILE A 79 3.71 4.28 -12.04
CA ILE A 79 3.60 3.99 -10.60
C ILE A 79 3.60 5.28 -9.77
N THR A 80 4.10 6.39 -10.32
CA THR A 80 4.24 7.66 -9.60
C THR A 80 2.94 8.02 -8.88
N ILE A 81 1.80 7.95 -9.58
CA ILE A 81 0.50 8.31 -8.99
C ILE A 81 0.18 7.40 -7.79
N CYS A 82 0.29 6.09 -7.96
CA CYS A 82 -0.03 5.12 -6.91
C CYS A 82 0.90 5.25 -5.71
N ALA A 83 2.22 5.33 -5.94
CA ALA A 83 3.22 5.50 -4.90
C ALA A 83 3.00 6.81 -4.12
N GLU A 84 2.68 7.89 -4.81
CA GLU A 84 2.41 9.19 -4.18
C GLU A 84 1.14 9.18 -3.34
N LEU A 85 0.05 8.58 -3.83
CA LEU A 85 -1.17 8.37 -3.06
C LEU A 85 -0.88 7.56 -1.79
N PHE A 86 -0.05 6.52 -1.91
CA PHE A 86 0.39 5.70 -0.78
C PHE A 86 1.13 6.55 0.27
N ILE A 87 2.09 7.36 -0.18
CA ILE A 87 2.87 8.26 0.68
C ILE A 87 1.96 9.31 1.32
N MET A 88 0.96 9.84 0.60
CA MET A 88 -0.03 10.76 1.14
C MET A 88 -0.83 10.15 2.29
N VAL A 89 -1.28 8.90 2.13
CA VAL A 89 -2.00 8.17 3.18
C VAL A 89 -1.09 7.92 4.38
N ILE A 90 0.12 7.38 4.17
CA ILE A 90 1.11 7.16 5.25
C ILE A 90 1.37 8.43 6.05
N ASN A 91 1.56 9.54 5.34
CA ASN A 91 1.75 10.87 5.94
C ASN A 91 0.60 11.29 6.86
N SER A 92 -0.61 10.79 6.61
CA SER A 92 -1.81 11.16 7.36
C SER A 92 -2.09 10.25 8.56
N SER A 93 -1.81 8.95 8.45
CA SER A 93 -2.38 7.93 9.35
C SER A 93 -1.38 6.97 10.00
N CYS A 94 -0.10 6.97 9.60
CA CYS A 94 0.90 5.96 10.01
C CYS A 94 2.08 6.53 10.83
N PRO A 95 1.86 7.09 12.04
CA PRO A 95 2.92 7.70 12.85
C PRO A 95 3.97 6.70 13.38
N ASN A 96 3.67 5.40 13.35
CA ASN A 96 4.53 4.35 13.87
C ASN A 96 5.32 3.60 12.78
N LEU A 97 5.28 4.08 11.53
CA LEU A 97 6.01 3.46 10.44
C LEU A 97 7.52 3.44 10.75
N THR A 98 8.13 2.27 10.61
CA THR A 98 9.54 1.99 10.85
C THR A 98 10.28 1.60 9.58
N ALA A 99 9.57 1.05 8.60
CA ALA A 99 10.12 0.67 7.31
C ALA A 99 9.18 1.07 6.16
N PHE A 100 9.78 1.64 5.11
CA PHE A 100 9.12 1.96 3.86
C PHE A 100 10.02 1.58 2.70
N TYR A 101 9.50 0.79 1.77
CA TYR A 101 10.22 0.31 0.61
C TYR A 101 9.34 0.48 -0.63
N ILE A 102 9.89 1.07 -1.68
CA ILE A 102 9.30 1.11 -3.03
C ILE A 102 10.30 0.47 -3.99
N ASP A 103 9.79 -0.34 -4.92
CA ASP A 103 10.56 -0.90 -6.02
C ASP A 103 9.78 -0.81 -7.33
N SER A 104 10.32 0.00 -8.24
CA SER A 104 9.76 0.19 -9.57
C SER A 104 10.33 -0.81 -10.59
N LYS A 105 9.50 -1.29 -11.50
CA LYS A 105 9.90 -2.01 -12.72
C LYS A 105 10.46 -1.04 -13.74
N GLU A 106 9.91 0.17 -13.80
CA GLU A 106 10.35 1.22 -14.71
C GLU A 106 11.55 1.95 -14.12
N GLN A 107 12.66 1.96 -14.85
CA GLN A 107 13.77 2.85 -14.53
C GLN A 107 13.29 4.28 -14.81
N ASP A 108 13.33 5.14 -13.79
CA ASP A 108 12.97 6.58 -13.81
C ASP A 108 11.59 7.00 -13.30
N SER A 109 10.83 6.11 -12.65
CA SER A 109 9.61 6.53 -11.93
C SER A 109 9.92 7.61 -10.91
N SER A 110 9.30 8.79 -11.05
CA SER A 110 9.70 9.98 -10.31
C SER A 110 8.71 10.30 -9.19
N ILE A 111 9.16 10.29 -7.94
CA ILE A 111 8.32 10.63 -6.78
C ILE A 111 8.59 12.07 -6.36
N ARG A 112 7.53 12.86 -6.16
CA ARG A 112 7.67 14.24 -5.65
C ARG A 112 8.40 14.30 -4.32
N GLU A 113 9.47 15.09 -4.28
CA GLU A 113 10.32 15.29 -3.11
C GLU A 113 9.53 15.76 -1.89
N GLU A 114 8.55 16.67 -2.08
CA GLU A 114 7.80 17.23 -0.95
C GLU A 114 7.02 16.17 -0.17
N LEU A 115 6.56 15.11 -0.85
CA LEU A 115 5.83 14.01 -0.23
C LEU A 115 6.75 13.16 0.63
N LEU A 116 7.96 12.91 0.14
CA LEU A 116 9.01 12.16 0.85
C LEU A 116 9.50 12.93 2.06
N VAL A 117 9.81 14.23 1.90
CA VAL A 117 10.22 15.10 3.02
C VAL A 117 9.13 15.15 4.09
N LYS A 118 7.86 15.26 3.68
CA LYS A 118 6.73 15.20 4.62
C LYS A 118 6.68 13.87 5.38
N MET A 119 6.99 12.76 4.71
CA MET A 119 7.01 11.44 5.35
C MET A 119 8.15 11.30 6.35
N LEU A 120 9.36 11.70 5.97
CA LEU A 120 10.51 11.72 6.87
C LEU A 120 10.29 12.63 8.08
N THR A 121 9.54 13.73 7.91
CA THR A 121 9.21 14.61 9.02
C THR A 121 8.11 14.07 9.94
N ARG A 122 7.13 13.32 9.42
CA ARG A 122 6.00 12.80 10.21
C ARG A 122 6.27 11.42 10.83
N CYS A 123 6.89 10.51 10.09
CA CYS A 123 7.21 9.16 10.54
C CYS A 123 8.53 9.14 11.30
N LYS A 124 8.56 9.72 12.51
CA LYS A 124 9.79 9.86 13.33
C LYS A 124 10.45 8.53 13.73
N LYS A 125 9.74 7.42 13.58
CA LYS A 125 10.24 6.07 13.87
C LYS A 125 10.80 5.36 12.65
N LEU A 126 10.77 5.99 11.47
CA LEU A 126 11.28 5.41 10.22
C LEU A 126 12.78 5.19 10.34
N LYS A 127 13.20 3.95 10.16
CA LYS A 127 14.61 3.50 10.19
C LYS A 127 15.07 3.01 8.84
N ILE A 128 14.13 2.48 8.05
CA ILE A 128 14.39 1.93 6.73
C ILE A 128 13.55 2.73 5.74
N PHE A 129 14.22 3.38 4.80
CA PHE A 129 13.61 4.09 3.69
C PHE A 129 14.40 3.73 2.44
N VAL A 130 13.75 3.01 1.52
CA VAL A 130 14.38 2.51 0.30
C VAL A 130 13.51 2.87 -0.89
N LEU A 131 14.14 3.49 -1.88
CA LEU A 131 13.59 3.76 -3.20
C LEU A 131 14.46 3.03 -4.20
N GLN A 132 13.93 1.96 -4.81
CA GLN A 132 14.62 1.18 -5.82
C GLN A 132 14.00 1.44 -7.19
N ASN A 133 14.84 1.72 -8.18
CA ASN A 133 14.44 2.13 -9.53
C ASN A 133 13.49 3.34 -9.55
N CYS A 134 13.49 4.16 -8.51
CA CYS A 134 12.78 5.44 -8.48
C CYS A 134 13.78 6.59 -8.44
N ASN A 135 13.41 7.68 -9.09
CA ASN A 135 14.09 8.95 -8.98
C ASN A 135 13.28 9.89 -8.06
N CYS A 136 13.97 10.80 -7.38
CA CYS A 136 13.36 11.95 -6.75
C CYS A 136 14.05 13.20 -7.31
N GLY A 137 13.25 14.19 -7.73
CA GLY A 137 13.75 15.48 -8.19
C GLY A 137 14.21 16.37 -7.05
#